data_AF-A0ABD6YK40-F1
#
_entry.id   AF-A0ABD6YK40-F1
#
_cell.length_a   1.000
_cell.length_b   1.000
_cell.length_c   1.000
_cell.angle_alpha   90.00
_cell.angle_beta   90.00
_cell.angle_gamma   90.00
#
_symmetry.space_group_name_H-M   'P 1'
#
loop_
_entity.id
_entity.type
_entity.pdbx_description
1 polymer ?
#
loop_
_entity_poly.entity_id
_entity_poly.type
_entity_poly.pdbx_seq_one_letter_code
_entity_poly.pdbx_strand_id
1 'polypeptide(L)'
;MLNKKRERKEIQIYTGLLVSCILILGLYTYRQTRRLNKKKKLLKNEAETLRNETNFLRNQVLDTRFEQVVDLAKKNDSSFLAKFRELYPEYIQKLLKINPTLENSELVLCAMLKLNFTSKEISNYMFIQHKSAQQKKSRIRKRLNISSNTDLYQFLGSLD
;
A
#
# COMPACT_ATOMS: atom_id res chain seq x y z
N MET A 1 -78.29 6.16 28.10
CA MET A 1 -77.26 7.21 27.81
C MET A 1 -76.00 7.10 28.68
N LEU A 2 -76.06 6.60 29.92
CA LEU A 2 -74.91 6.48 30.83
C LEU A 2 -73.84 5.45 30.38
N ASN A 3 -74.25 4.31 29.83
CA ASN A 3 -73.32 3.24 29.40
C ASN A 3 -72.40 3.67 28.25
N LYS A 4 -72.96 4.35 27.24
CA LYS A 4 -72.21 4.91 26.09
C LYS A 4 -71.25 6.06 26.48
N LYS A 5 -71.48 6.72 27.62
CA LYS A 5 -70.53 7.71 28.19
C LYS A 5 -69.39 7.01 28.93
N ARG A 6 -69.64 5.86 29.57
CA ARG A 6 -68.64 5.07 30.28
C ARG A 6 -67.68 4.38 29.30
N GLU A 7 -68.21 3.75 28.25
CA GLU A 7 -67.40 3.12 27.18
C GLU A 7 -66.45 4.11 26.50
N ARG A 8 -66.90 5.34 26.21
CA ARG A 8 -66.01 6.36 25.62
C ARG A 8 -64.89 6.78 26.56
N LYS A 9 -65.14 6.84 27.88
CA LYS A 9 -64.10 7.16 28.87
C LYS A 9 -63.06 6.05 28.96
N GLU A 10 -63.49 4.79 28.91
CA GLU A 10 -62.56 3.65 28.91
C GLU A 10 -61.69 3.63 27.66
N ILE A 11 -62.27 3.87 26.48
CA ILE A 11 -61.50 3.97 25.22
C ILE A 11 -60.45 5.09 25.29
N GLN A 12 -60.79 6.26 25.85
CA GLN A 12 -59.87 7.38 26.01
C GLN A 12 -58.71 7.07 26.98
N ILE A 13 -58.93 6.24 28.00
CA ILE A 13 -57.87 5.80 28.92
C ILE A 13 -56.90 4.84 28.21
N TYR A 14 -57.41 3.86 27.47
CA TYR A 14 -56.57 2.92 26.72
C TYR A 14 -55.72 3.60 25.64
N THR A 15 -56.27 4.58 24.92
CA THR A 15 -55.50 5.33 23.92
C THR A 15 -54.37 6.15 24.55
N GLY A 16 -54.60 6.77 25.72
CA GLY A 16 -53.57 7.48 26.47
C GLY A 16 -52.42 6.57 26.93
N LEU A 17 -52.73 5.38 27.45
CA LEU A 17 -51.72 4.39 27.85
C LEU A 17 -50.88 3.90 26.67
N LEU A 18 -51.52 3.68 25.51
CA LEU A 18 -50.86 3.24 24.29
C LEU A 18 -49.87 4.30 23.77
N VAL A 19 -50.26 5.57 23.76
CA VAL A 19 -49.39 6.69 23.39
C VAL A 19 -48.21 6.82 24.36
N SER A 20 -48.45 6.70 25.67
CA SER A 20 -47.38 6.72 26.69
C SER A 20 -46.36 5.59 26.48
N CYS A 21 -46.83 4.37 26.19
CA CYS A 21 -45.95 3.23 25.89
C CYS A 21 -45.07 3.48 24.65
N ILE A 22 -45.64 4.04 23.57
CA ILE A 22 -44.88 4.36 22.35
C ILE A 22 -43.81 5.42 22.65
N LEU A 23 -44.12 6.45 23.43
CA LEU A 23 -43.16 7.48 23.82
C LEU A 23 -42.02 6.91 24.67
N ILE A 24 -42.34 6.02 25.63
CA ILE A 24 -41.33 5.35 26.47
C ILE A 24 -40.42 4.45 25.62
N LEU A 25 -40.98 3.68 24.69
CA LEU A 25 -40.20 2.84 23.75
C LEU A 25 -39.35 3.68 22.80
N GLY A 26 -39.87 4.82 22.32
CA GLY A 26 -39.12 5.79 21.52
C GLY A 26 -37.93 6.36 22.28
N LEU A 27 -38.14 6.79 23.53
CA LEU A 27 -37.06 7.27 24.41
C LEU A 27 -36.03 6.16 24.72
N TYR A 28 -36.50 4.93 24.96
CA TYR A 28 -35.62 3.79 25.24
C TYR A 28 -34.73 3.45 24.05
N THR A 29 -35.31 3.26 22.86
CA THR A 29 -34.58 2.97 21.62
C THR A 29 -33.66 4.12 21.21
N TYR A 30 -34.10 5.37 21.37
CA TYR A 30 -33.27 6.57 21.17
C TYR A 30 -32.04 6.56 22.10
N ARG A 31 -32.25 6.32 23.40
CA ARG A 31 -31.17 6.29 24.40
C ARG A 31 -30.18 5.15 24.13
N GLN A 32 -30.68 4.00 23.68
CA GLN A 32 -29.86 2.85 23.30
C GLN A 32 -29.04 3.13 22.04
N THR A 33 -29.66 3.69 21.01
CA THR A 33 -29.02 4.07 19.75
C THR A 33 -27.86 5.04 19.99
N ARG A 34 -28.05 6.03 20.89
CA ARG A 34 -27.00 6.98 21.28
C ARG A 34 -25.78 6.30 21.91
N ARG A 35 -25.96 5.24 22.70
CA ARG A 35 -24.86 4.47 23.32
C ARG A 35 -24.10 3.65 22.28
N LEU A 36 -24.82 2.98 21.38
CA LEU A 36 -24.23 2.18 20.30
C LEU A 36 -23.40 3.05 19.36
N ASN A 37 -23.90 4.22 18.98
CA ASN A 37 -23.19 5.13 18.08
C ASN A 37 -21.89 5.67 18.70
N LYS A 38 -21.87 5.95 20.01
CA LYS A 38 -20.63 6.33 20.72
C LYS A 38 -19.60 5.19 20.69
N LYS A 39 -20.00 3.96 21.03
CA LYS A 39 -19.10 2.79 21.00
C LYS A 39 -18.57 2.52 19.59
N LYS A 40 -19.44 2.57 18.57
CA LYS A 40 -19.04 2.44 17.16
C LYS A 40 -18.02 3.50 16.76
N LYS A 41 -18.20 4.75 17.20
CA LYS A 41 -17.24 5.84 16.96
C LYS A 41 -15.88 5.57 17.63
N LEU A 42 -15.88 5.11 18.88
CA LEU A 42 -14.64 4.75 19.60
C LEU A 42 -13.89 3.63 18.88
N LEU A 43 -14.58 2.53 18.56
CA LEU A 43 -13.99 1.40 17.83
C LEU A 43 -13.47 1.81 16.46
N LYS A 44 -14.19 2.70 15.74
CA LYS A 44 -13.73 3.23 14.45
C LYS A 44 -12.45 4.05 14.62
N ASN A 45 -12.41 4.93 15.61
CA ASN A 45 -11.23 5.75 15.89
C ASN A 45 -10.03 4.87 16.31
N GLU A 46 -10.26 3.86 17.15
CA GLU A 46 -9.23 2.90 17.58
C GLU A 46 -8.68 2.07 16.40
N ALA A 47 -9.58 1.60 15.53
CA ALA A 47 -9.19 0.92 14.29
C ALA A 47 -8.39 1.84 13.36
N GLU A 48 -8.74 3.12 13.28
CA GLU A 48 -8.02 4.12 12.50
C GLU A 48 -6.63 4.41 13.08
N THR A 49 -6.50 4.54 14.40
CA THR A 49 -5.20 4.72 15.06
C THR A 49 -4.28 3.52 14.84
N LEU A 50 -4.80 2.30 15.00
CA LEU A 50 -4.03 1.07 14.74
C LEU A 50 -3.64 0.97 13.25
N ARG A 51 -4.53 1.34 12.33
CA ARG A 51 -4.22 1.38 10.89
C ARG A 51 -3.10 2.39 10.58
N ASN A 52 -3.10 3.54 11.22
CA ASN A 52 -2.08 4.55 11.01
C ASN A 52 -0.71 4.09 11.57
N GLU A 53 -0.70 3.49 12.76
CA GLU A 53 0.52 2.93 13.37
C GLU A 53 1.09 1.78 12.53
N THR A 54 0.26 0.85 12.08
CA THR A 54 0.70 -0.25 11.21
C THR A 54 1.25 0.24 9.87
N ASN A 55 0.63 1.26 9.27
CA ASN A 55 1.17 1.90 8.07
C ASN A 55 2.51 2.60 8.33
N PHE A 56 2.65 3.29 9.46
CA PHE A 56 3.90 3.93 9.86
C PHE A 56 5.03 2.91 10.01
N LEU A 57 4.82 1.83 10.78
CA LEU A 57 5.80 0.76 10.97
C LEU A 57 6.13 0.07 9.65
N ARG A 58 5.13 -0.17 8.80
CA ARG A 58 5.33 -0.75 7.46
C ARG A 58 6.26 0.12 6.62
N ASN A 59 6.03 1.43 6.58
CA ASN A 59 6.85 2.36 5.82
C ASN A 59 8.28 2.41 6.37
N GLN A 60 8.45 2.47 7.70
CA GLN A 60 9.77 2.42 8.33
C GLN A 60 10.55 1.13 7.97
N VAL A 61 9.89 -0.02 7.97
CA VAL A 61 10.49 -1.30 7.57
C VAL A 61 10.86 -1.31 6.09
N LEU A 62 10.02 -0.74 5.22
CA LEU A 62 10.31 -0.61 3.80
C LEU A 62 11.53 0.28 3.55
N ASP A 63 11.60 1.43 4.22
CA ASP A 63 12.75 2.35 4.14
C ASP A 63 14.03 1.66 4.57
N THR A 64 14.00 0.94 5.70
CA THR A 64 15.15 0.18 6.20
C THR A 64 15.59 -0.91 5.20
N ARG A 65 14.65 -1.65 4.60
CA ARG A 65 14.96 -2.67 3.59
C ARG A 65 15.53 -2.06 2.31
N PHE A 66 15.01 -0.90 1.90
CA PHE A 66 15.51 -0.16 0.75
C PHE A 66 16.95 0.30 0.99
N GLU A 67 17.26 0.89 2.14
CA GLU A 67 18.62 1.30 2.52
C GLU A 67 19.59 0.11 2.51
N GLN A 68 19.18 -1.04 3.07
CA GLN A 68 20.00 -2.27 3.03
C GLN A 68 20.32 -2.71 1.60
N VAL A 69 19.34 -2.71 0.70
CA VAL A 69 19.54 -3.08 -0.71
C VAL A 69 20.50 -2.10 -1.39
N VAL A 70 20.33 -0.80 -1.15
CA VAL A 70 21.21 0.25 -1.68
C VAL A 70 22.64 0.08 -1.19
N ASP A 71 22.84 -0.23 0.09
CA ASP A 71 24.16 -0.44 0.67
C ASP A 71 24.86 -1.70 0.12
N LEU A 72 24.12 -2.79 -0.09
CA LEU A 72 24.66 -3.98 -0.77
C LEU A 72 25.09 -3.66 -2.21
N ALA A 73 24.31 -2.84 -2.93
CA ALA A 73 24.66 -2.41 -4.28
C ALA A 73 25.96 -1.59 -4.29
N LYS A 74 26.10 -0.64 -3.37
CA LYS A 74 27.29 0.21 -3.23
C LYS A 74 28.55 -0.60 -2.92
N LYS A 75 28.40 -1.66 -2.13
CA LYS A 75 29.50 -2.58 -1.75
C LYS A 75 29.81 -3.64 -2.82
N ASN A 76 29.05 -3.68 -3.92
CA ASN A 76 29.14 -4.71 -4.95
C ASN A 76 29.02 -6.14 -4.36
N ASP A 77 28.14 -6.29 -3.38
CA ASP A 77 27.95 -7.55 -2.65
C ASP A 77 27.18 -8.56 -3.51
N SER A 78 27.64 -9.82 -3.52
CA SER A 78 27.00 -10.90 -4.29
C SER A 78 25.54 -11.16 -3.89
N SER A 79 25.16 -10.84 -2.65
CA SER A 79 23.79 -10.98 -2.14
C SER A 79 22.85 -9.87 -2.60
N PHE A 80 23.36 -8.79 -3.22
CA PHE A 80 22.57 -7.65 -3.69
C PHE A 80 21.36 -8.08 -4.51
N LEU A 81 21.55 -8.92 -5.54
CA LEU A 81 20.46 -9.32 -6.44
C LEU A 81 19.42 -10.20 -5.72
N ALA A 82 19.84 -11.01 -4.75
CA ALA A 82 18.91 -11.78 -3.93
C ALA A 82 18.06 -10.86 -3.05
N LYS A 83 18.68 -9.89 -2.37
CA LYS A 83 17.96 -8.94 -1.52
C LYS A 83 17.07 -7.99 -2.32
N PHE A 84 17.52 -7.56 -3.49
CA PHE A 84 16.72 -6.77 -4.43
C PHE A 84 15.46 -7.53 -4.85
N ARG A 85 15.54 -8.84 -5.11
CA ARG A 85 14.37 -9.67 -5.44
C ARG A 85 13.36 -9.76 -4.30
N GLU A 86 13.80 -9.71 -3.05
CA GLU A 86 12.86 -9.65 -1.91
C GLU A 86 12.12 -8.32 -1.85
N LEU A 87 12.76 -7.23 -2.26
CA LEU A 87 12.17 -5.89 -2.27
C LEU A 87 11.27 -5.66 -3.50
N TYR A 88 11.65 -6.20 -4.65
CA TYR A 88 10.94 -6.09 -5.93
C TYR A 88 10.72 -7.47 -6.59
N PRO A 89 9.80 -8.30 -6.05
CA PRO A 89 9.67 -9.71 -6.44
C PRO A 89 9.22 -9.93 -7.89
N GLU A 90 8.46 -8.99 -8.46
CA GLU A 90 7.98 -9.09 -9.84
C GLU A 90 8.94 -8.51 -10.88
N TYR A 91 9.91 -7.70 -10.44
CA TYR A 91 10.77 -6.90 -11.32
C TYR A 91 11.58 -7.77 -12.29
N ILE A 92 12.32 -8.74 -11.74
CA ILE A 92 13.15 -9.65 -12.52
C ILE A 92 12.29 -10.50 -13.44
N GLN A 93 11.10 -10.91 -13.00
CA GLN A 93 10.17 -11.68 -13.84
C GLN A 93 9.71 -10.84 -15.04
N LYS A 94 9.41 -9.55 -14.85
CA LYS A 94 9.04 -8.63 -15.94
C LYS A 94 10.17 -8.43 -16.93
N LEU A 95 11.41 -8.29 -16.46
CA LEU A 95 12.59 -8.22 -17.33
C LEU A 95 12.79 -9.50 -18.14
N LEU A 96 12.69 -10.66 -17.49
CA LEU A 96 12.85 -11.96 -18.15
C LEU A 96 11.71 -12.29 -19.12
N LYS A 97 10.50 -11.75 -18.91
CA LYS A 97 9.41 -11.82 -19.89
C LYS A 97 9.72 -11.05 -21.17
N ILE A 98 10.43 -9.92 -21.07
CA ILE A 98 10.85 -9.13 -22.24
C ILE A 98 12.03 -9.81 -22.93
N ASN A 99 13.04 -10.21 -22.17
CA ASN A 99 14.19 -10.92 -22.69
C ASN A 99 14.64 -12.04 -21.74
N PRO A 100 14.31 -13.31 -22.02
CA PRO A 100 14.61 -14.44 -21.14
C PRO A 100 16.10 -14.81 -21.12
N THR A 101 16.90 -14.28 -22.04
CA THR A 101 18.33 -14.60 -22.16
C THR A 101 19.22 -13.68 -21.33
N LEU A 102 18.64 -12.77 -20.54
CA LEU A 102 19.40 -11.83 -19.70
C LEU A 102 20.25 -12.59 -18.68
N GLU A 103 21.52 -12.20 -18.59
CA GLU A 103 22.44 -12.79 -17.65
C GLU A 103 22.30 -12.14 -16.27
N ASN A 104 22.75 -12.83 -15.22
CA ASN A 104 22.77 -12.27 -13.85
C ASN A 104 23.50 -10.92 -13.78
N SER A 105 24.59 -10.75 -14.54
CA SER A 105 25.36 -9.50 -14.57
C SER A 105 24.56 -8.31 -15.12
N GLU A 106 23.61 -8.58 -16.03
CA GLU A 106 22.71 -7.59 -16.60
C GLU A 106 21.50 -7.34 -15.72
N LEU A 107 20.99 -8.38 -15.05
CA LEU A 107 19.95 -8.24 -14.03
C LEU A 107 20.42 -7.35 -12.88
N VAL A 108 21.68 -7.51 -12.44
CA VAL A 108 22.33 -6.60 -11.48
C VAL A 108 22.34 -5.17 -12.01
N LEU A 109 22.73 -4.96 -13.27
CA LEU A 109 22.75 -3.62 -13.85
C LEU A 109 21.35 -3.00 -13.95
N CYS A 110 20.34 -3.75 -14.38
CA CYS A 110 18.95 -3.28 -14.41
C CYS A 110 18.45 -2.93 -13.00
N ALA A 111 18.77 -3.75 -12.00
CA ALA A 111 18.45 -3.47 -10.60
C ALA A 111 19.13 -2.17 -10.12
N MET A 112 20.41 -1.97 -10.43
CA MET A 112 21.11 -0.72 -10.10
C MET A 112 20.49 0.51 -10.80
N LEU A 113 20.05 0.36 -12.05
CA LEU A 113 19.36 1.42 -12.78
C LEU A 113 17.96 1.70 -12.19
N LYS A 114 17.22 0.68 -11.75
CA LYS A 114 15.94 0.82 -11.03
C LYS A 114 16.10 1.61 -9.73
N LEU A 115 17.23 1.44 -9.04
CA LEU A 115 17.61 2.22 -7.85
C LEU A 115 18.13 3.63 -8.21
N ASN A 116 18.03 4.05 -9.47
CA ASN A 116 18.44 5.36 -9.99
C ASN A 116 19.94 5.66 -9.88
N PHE A 117 20.80 4.64 -9.78
CA PHE A 117 22.24 4.89 -9.83
C PHE A 117 22.66 5.41 -11.22
N THR A 118 23.50 6.43 -11.21
CA THR A 118 24.10 7.02 -12.40
C THR A 118 25.19 6.10 -12.97
N SER A 119 25.53 6.25 -14.25
CA SER A 119 26.63 5.49 -14.85
C SER A 119 27.97 5.72 -14.13
N LYS A 120 28.13 6.86 -13.44
CA LYS A 120 29.33 7.21 -12.66
C LYS A 120 29.38 6.42 -11.35
N GLU A 121 28.26 6.37 -10.64
CA GLU A 121 28.13 5.56 -9.43
C GLU A 121 28.26 4.08 -9.72
N ILE A 122 27.59 3.58 -10.76
CA ILE A 122 27.71 2.18 -11.20
C ILE A 122 29.16 1.84 -11.54
N SER A 123 29.89 2.71 -12.25
CA SER A 123 31.30 2.46 -12.53
C SER A 123 32.16 2.39 -11.27
N ASN A 124 31.88 3.24 -10.29
CA ASN A 124 32.60 3.25 -9.02
C ASN A 124 32.31 1.99 -8.20
N TYR A 125 31.03 1.62 -8.06
CA TYR A 125 30.63 0.47 -7.24
C TYR A 125 31.04 -0.86 -7.87
N MET A 126 30.89 -1.02 -9.19
CA MET A 126 31.28 -2.25 -9.88
C MET A 126 32.79 -2.33 -10.19
N PHE A 127 33.59 -1.33 -9.81
CA PHE A 127 35.02 -1.24 -10.13
C PHE A 127 35.33 -1.38 -11.63
N ILE A 128 34.52 -0.74 -12.48
CA ILE A 128 34.71 -0.74 -13.95
C ILE A 128 34.95 0.68 -14.45
N GLN A 129 35.50 0.81 -15.67
CA GLN A 129 35.62 2.13 -16.29
C GLN A 129 34.25 2.75 -16.56
N HIS A 130 34.14 4.07 -16.40
CA HIS A 130 32.90 4.81 -16.70
C HIS A 130 32.35 4.52 -18.11
N LYS A 131 33.24 4.48 -19.11
CA LYS A 131 32.90 4.12 -20.49
C LYS A 131 32.30 2.71 -20.60
N SER A 132 32.80 1.76 -19.81
CA SER A 132 32.24 0.40 -19.75
C SER A 132 30.83 0.39 -19.17
N ALA A 133 30.56 1.17 -18.12
CA ALA A 133 29.22 1.30 -17.55
C ALA A 133 28.23 1.88 -18.58
N GLN A 134 28.63 2.94 -19.31
CA GLN A 134 27.82 3.52 -20.40
C GLN A 134 27.55 2.52 -21.53
N GLN A 135 28.56 1.75 -21.94
CA GLN A 135 28.39 0.72 -22.96
C GLN A 135 27.43 -0.38 -22.51
N LYS A 136 27.56 -0.87 -21.27
CA LYS A 136 26.62 -1.85 -20.70
C LYS A 136 25.20 -1.29 -20.67
N LYS A 137 25.01 -0.03 -20.24
CA LYS A 137 23.71 0.66 -20.27
C LYS A 137 23.11 0.71 -21.69
N SER A 138 23.92 1.01 -22.70
CA SER A 138 23.49 1.00 -24.10
C SER A 138 23.09 -0.41 -24.58
N ARG A 139 23.83 -1.45 -24.15
CA ARG A 139 23.47 -2.84 -24.44
C ARG A 139 22.14 -3.23 -23.82
N ILE A 140 21.89 -2.87 -22.55
CA ILE A 140 20.59 -3.10 -21.89
C ILE A 140 19.44 -2.50 -22.71
N ARG A 141 19.60 -1.27 -23.18
CA ARG A 141 18.60 -0.61 -24.02
C ARG A 141 18.25 -1.45 -25.26
N LYS A 142 19.27 -1.97 -25.96
CA LYS A 142 19.06 -2.83 -27.14
C LYS A 142 18.45 -4.18 -26.76
N ARG A 143 18.92 -4.82 -25.69
CA ARG A 143 18.42 -6.12 -25.23
C ARG A 143 16.97 -6.11 -24.79
N LEU A 144 16.52 -4.99 -24.24
CA LEU A 144 15.13 -4.79 -23.82
C LEU A 144 14.26 -4.15 -24.92
N ASN A 145 14.81 -3.97 -26.14
CA ASN A 145 14.13 -3.35 -27.28
C ASN A 145 13.54 -1.95 -26.97
N ILE A 146 14.26 -1.14 -26.18
CA ILE A 146 13.80 0.18 -25.76
C ILE A 146 14.14 1.20 -26.85
N SER A 147 13.12 1.89 -27.36
CA SER A 147 13.26 2.94 -28.38
C SER A 147 14.17 4.08 -27.92
N SER A 148 14.89 4.71 -28.87
CA SER A 148 15.73 5.89 -28.64
C SER A 148 14.99 7.06 -27.99
N ASN A 149 13.68 7.15 -28.19
CA ASN A 149 12.85 8.25 -27.69
C ASN A 149 12.34 8.02 -26.26
N THR A 150 12.54 6.82 -25.71
CA THR A 150 12.09 6.46 -24.36
C THR A 150 13.23 6.60 -23.36
N ASP A 151 13.02 7.30 -22.25
CA ASP A 151 14.02 7.34 -21.19
C ASP A 151 14.20 5.95 -20.54
N LEU A 152 15.45 5.52 -20.38
CA LEU A 152 15.76 4.19 -19.86
C LEU A 152 15.35 4.05 -18.39
N TYR A 153 15.57 5.09 -17.57
CA TYR A 153 15.22 5.05 -16.15
C TYR A 153 13.71 5.05 -15.99
N GLN A 154 12.98 5.83 -16.79
CA GLN A 154 11.51 5.82 -16.79
C GLN A 154 10.95 4.45 -17.18
N PHE A 155 11.48 3.83 -18.25
CA PHE A 155 11.06 2.49 -18.66
C PHE A 155 11.36 1.44 -17.59
N LEU A 156 12.58 1.42 -17.06
CA LEU A 156 12.95 0.47 -16.02
C LEU A 156 12.19 0.75 -14.72
N GLY A 157 11.86 2.01 -14.44
CA GLY A 157 11.08 2.46 -13.30
C GLY A 157 9.61 2.05 -13.38
N SER A 158 9.01 1.94 -14.56
CA SER A 158 7.62 1.52 -14.72
C SER A 158 7.39 0.01 -14.58
N LEU A 159 8.46 -0.78 -14.55
CA LEU A 159 8.42 -2.16 -14.13
C LEU A 159 8.40 -2.16 -12.60
N ASP A 160 7.23 -2.13 -11.97
CA ASP A 160 7.04 -2.36 -10.52
C ASP A 160 6.45 -3.74 -10.29
#